data_AF-A0A650CIM3-F1
#
_entry.id   AF-A0A650CIM3-F1
#
_cell.length_a   1.000
_cell.length_b   1.000
_cell.length_c   1.000
_cell.angle_alpha   90.00
_cell.angle_beta   90.00
_cell.angle_gamma   90.00
#
_symmetry.space_group_name_H-M   'P 1'
#
loop_
_entity.id
_entity.type
_entity.pdbx_description
1 polymer ?
#
loop_
_entity_poly.entity_id
_entity_poly.type
_entity_poly.pdbx_seq_one_letter_code
_entity_poly.pdbx_strand_id
1 'polypeptide(L)'
;MLSVTSLQLYLLPIDEYNMITQKEAVSAIYNCVKEHEKSLIDEKAFLISLSVGIPIDDFYEVDGRLTYRGLVNGYVADCEKYLSVIDKYDGKTILNASLYMFNLIRRGITGKLDEKALKLLSELNLFQGYS
;
A
#
# COMPACT_ATOMS: atom_id res chain seq x y z
N MET A 1 -18.58 -21.09 -24.35
CA MET A 1 -18.57 -19.65 -24.03
C MET A 1 -18.32 -19.53 -22.53
N LEU A 2 -17.06 -19.29 -22.16
CA LEU A 2 -16.57 -19.05 -20.80
C LEU A 2 -16.10 -17.59 -20.79
N SER A 3 -16.09 -16.81 -19.72
CA SER A 3 -16.62 -16.85 -18.36
C SER A 3 -16.33 -15.43 -17.86
N VAL A 4 -17.32 -14.70 -17.34
CA VAL A 4 -17.09 -13.36 -16.78
C VAL A 4 -16.64 -13.56 -15.33
N THR A 5 -15.33 -13.60 -15.10
CA THR A 5 -14.77 -13.73 -13.75
C THR A 5 -14.63 -12.38 -13.07
N SER A 6 -15.46 -12.20 -12.05
CA SER A 6 -15.24 -11.48 -10.78
C SER A 6 -14.45 -10.17 -10.79
N LEU A 7 -15.17 -9.04 -10.76
CA LEU A 7 -14.79 -7.94 -9.87
C LEU A 7 -15.22 -8.34 -8.44
N GLN A 8 -14.33 -9.00 -7.70
CA GLN A 8 -14.50 -9.15 -6.25
C GLN A 8 -14.09 -7.81 -5.62
N LEU A 9 -15.04 -6.88 -5.53
CA LEU A 9 -14.92 -5.70 -4.68
C LEU A 9 -14.94 -6.24 -3.23
N TYR A 10 -13.79 -6.28 -2.56
CA TYR A 10 -13.70 -6.70 -1.17
C TYR A 10 -14.45 -5.68 -0.28
N LEU A 11 -15.73 -5.94 -0.06
CA LEU A 11 -16.44 -5.48 1.12
C LEU A 11 -15.88 -6.29 2.29
N LEU A 12 -15.10 -5.63 3.15
CA LEU A 12 -14.63 -6.20 4.41
C LEU A 12 -15.85 -6.65 5.26
N PRO A 13 -15.73 -7.74 6.05
CA PRO A 13 -16.88 -8.35 6.74
C PRO A 13 -17.54 -7.35 7.71
N ILE A 14 -18.86 -7.30 7.62
CA ILE A 14 -19.75 -6.37 8.32
C ILE A 14 -20.07 -6.96 9.69
N ASP A 15 -19.32 -6.56 10.71
CA ASP A 15 -19.75 -6.60 12.11
C ASP A 15 -19.90 -5.15 12.63
N GLU A 16 -20.87 -4.95 13.51
CA GLU A 16 -21.55 -3.70 13.89
C GLU A 16 -20.67 -2.42 14.02
N TYR A 17 -21.08 -1.36 13.29
CA TYR A 17 -20.81 0.06 13.55
C TYR A 17 -19.35 0.56 13.55
N ASN A 18 -18.75 0.58 12.36
CA ASN A 18 -18.30 1.82 11.69
C ASN A 18 -17.79 1.44 10.28
N MET A 19 -18.66 1.55 9.26
CA MET A 19 -18.21 1.43 7.88
C MET A 19 -17.27 2.59 7.56
N ILE A 20 -15.97 2.36 7.68
CA ILE A 20 -14.98 3.32 7.18
C ILE A 20 -15.01 3.27 5.65
N THR A 21 -15.07 4.43 5.03
CA THR A 21 -14.90 4.57 3.59
C THR A 21 -13.50 4.10 3.17
N GLN A 22 -13.32 3.77 1.89
CA GLN A 22 -12.01 3.40 1.36
C GLN A 22 -10.94 4.48 1.65
N LYS A 23 -11.30 5.76 1.59
CA LYS A 23 -10.40 6.87 1.94
C LYS A 23 -10.04 6.90 3.42
N GLU A 24 -11.01 6.64 4.29
CA GLU A 24 -10.76 6.53 5.73
C GLU A 24 -9.88 5.33 6.06
N ALA A 25 -10.00 4.23 5.31
CA ALA A 25 -9.16 3.05 5.48
C ALA A 25 -7.68 3.32 5.12
N VAL A 26 -7.39 4.06 4.05
CA VAL A 26 -6.01 4.51 3.75
C VAL A 26 -5.48 5.40 4.87
N SER A 27 -6.31 6.32 5.36
CA SER A 27 -5.94 7.23 6.45
C SER A 27 -5.62 6.46 7.72
N ALA A 28 -6.41 5.43 8.02
CA ALA A 28 -6.21 4.56 9.18
C ALA A 28 -4.92 3.74 9.10
N ILE A 29 -4.54 3.27 7.91
CA ILE A 29 -3.24 2.63 7.67
C ILE A 29 -2.10 3.64 7.85
N TYR A 30 -2.22 4.83 7.26
CA TYR A 30 -1.23 5.90 7.41
C TYR A 30 -1.00 6.26 8.88
N ASN A 31 -2.09 6.41 9.65
CA ASN A 31 -2.02 6.69 11.08
C ASN A 31 -1.33 5.58 11.85
N CYS A 32 -1.65 4.31 11.58
CA CYS A 32 -0.96 3.18 12.20
C CYS A 32 0.54 3.23 11.91
N VAL A 33 0.94 3.37 10.64
CA VAL A 33 2.36 3.45 10.28
C VAL A 33 3.03 4.62 11.01
N LYS A 34 2.38 5.79 11.08
CA LYS A 34 2.90 6.97 11.78
C LYS A 34 3.07 6.76 13.29
N GLU A 35 2.27 5.91 13.92
CA GLU A 35 2.41 5.57 15.34
C GLU A 35 3.62 4.66 15.62
N HIS A 36 3.94 3.77 14.69
CA HIS A 36 5.05 2.81 14.82
C HIS A 36 6.38 3.31 14.23
N GLU A 37 6.34 4.22 13.26
CA GLU A 37 7.48 4.55 12.41
C GLU A 37 7.90 6.03 12.47
N LYS A 38 9.21 6.25 12.34
CA LYS A 38 9.78 7.60 12.27
C LYS A 38 10.23 8.00 10.86
N SER A 39 10.25 7.06 9.92
CA SER A 39 10.75 7.29 8.57
C SER A 39 10.00 6.44 7.55
N LEU A 40 9.98 6.89 6.29
CA LEU A 40 9.31 6.19 5.19
C LEU A 40 7.81 5.93 5.43
N ILE A 41 7.16 6.81 6.20
CA ILE A 41 5.76 6.64 6.61
C ILE A 41 4.86 6.54 5.38
N ASP A 42 5.01 7.46 4.44
CA ASP A 42 4.22 7.49 3.20
C ASP A 42 4.46 6.25 2.34
N GLU A 43 5.73 5.85 2.17
CA GLU A 43 6.09 4.69 1.37
C GLU A 43 5.59 3.37 1.97
N LYS A 44 5.69 3.22 3.30
CA LYS A 44 5.17 2.06 4.02
C LYS A 44 3.65 2.00 3.95
N ALA A 45 2.97 3.11 4.25
CA ALA A 45 1.52 3.20 4.19
C ALA A 45 1.00 2.88 2.78
N PHE A 46 1.70 3.36 1.74
CA PHE A 46 1.40 3.05 0.35
C PHE A 46 1.48 1.55 0.05
N LEU A 47 2.60 0.89 0.40
CA LEU A 47 2.80 -0.54 0.15
C LEU A 47 1.77 -1.40 0.89
N ILE A 48 1.42 -1.02 2.12
CA ILE A 48 0.39 -1.71 2.90
C ILE A 48 -0.98 -1.53 2.23
N SER A 49 -1.34 -0.30 1.86
CA SER A 49 -2.62 0.01 1.19
C SER A 49 -2.80 -0.82 -0.08
N LEU A 50 -1.74 -0.97 -0.88
CA LEU A 50 -1.76 -1.85 -2.04
C LEU A 50 -1.94 -3.32 -1.66
N SER A 51 -1.25 -3.79 -0.61
CA SER A 51 -1.27 -5.20 -0.20
C SER A 51 -2.66 -5.63 0.28
N VAL A 52 -3.43 -4.71 0.88
CA VAL A 52 -4.81 -4.93 1.29
C VAL A 52 -5.86 -4.58 0.21
N GLY A 53 -5.43 -4.16 -0.99
CA GLY A 53 -6.32 -3.88 -2.11
C GLY A 53 -7.14 -2.59 -1.99
N ILE A 54 -6.65 -1.59 -1.25
CA ILE A 54 -7.32 -0.31 -1.06
C ILE A 54 -6.78 0.72 -2.08
N PRO A 55 -7.64 1.66 -2.58
CA PRO A 55 -7.19 2.68 -3.52
C PRO A 55 -6.05 3.54 -2.98
N ILE A 56 -5.16 3.96 -3.88
CA ILE A 56 -3.96 4.76 -3.58
C ILE A 56 -4.04 6.19 -4.15
N ASP A 57 -5.26 6.69 -4.40
CA ASP A 57 -5.45 7.97 -5.09
C ASP A 57 -4.88 9.18 -4.36
N ASP A 58 -4.79 9.08 -3.04
CA ASP A 58 -4.30 10.15 -2.16
C ASP A 58 -2.77 10.12 -1.97
N PHE A 59 -2.05 9.25 -2.68
CA PHE A 59 -0.58 9.24 -2.72
C PHE A 59 -0.05 9.95 -3.98
N TYR A 60 1.02 10.72 -3.81
CA TYR A 60 1.67 11.49 -4.86
C TYR A 60 3.18 11.32 -4.79
N GLU A 61 3.86 11.42 -5.93
CA GLU A 61 5.31 11.55 -5.97
C GLU A 61 5.70 13.03 -5.92
N VAL A 62 6.58 13.39 -4.99
CA VAL A 62 7.20 14.72 -4.87
C VAL A 62 8.70 14.51 -4.66
N ASP A 63 9.52 15.03 -5.57
CA ASP A 63 10.99 14.97 -5.51
C ASP A 63 11.54 13.55 -5.25
N GLY A 64 10.98 12.53 -5.91
CA GLY A 64 11.42 11.14 -5.77
C GLY A 64 11.03 10.49 -4.43
N ARG A 65 10.03 11.03 -3.72
CA ARG A 65 9.45 10.48 -2.50
C ARG A 65 7.94 10.37 -2.65
N LEU A 66 7.31 9.45 -1.92
CA LEU A 66 5.86 9.45 -1.84
C LEU A 66 5.39 10.43 -0.76
N THR A 67 4.22 11.03 -0.99
CA THR A 67 3.55 11.93 -0.05
C THR A 67 2.08 11.56 -0.01
N TYR A 68 1.59 11.24 1.18
CA TYR A 68 0.17 11.05 1.45
C TYR A 68 -0.51 12.41 1.66
N ARG A 69 -1.66 12.63 0.99
CA ARG A 69 -2.49 13.84 1.11
C ARG A 69 -3.97 13.49 1.29
N GLY A 70 -4.26 12.46 2.06
CA GLY A 70 -5.64 12.05 2.33
C GLY A 70 -6.26 12.73 3.54
N LEU A 71 -7.24 12.06 4.14
CA LEU A 71 -8.06 12.65 5.21
C LEU A 71 -7.29 12.72 6.52
N VAL A 72 -7.54 13.78 7.28
CA VAL A 72 -7.13 13.86 8.68
C VAL A 72 -8.27 13.31 9.52
N ASN A 73 -8.11 12.08 10.01
CA ASN A 73 -9.04 11.43 10.94
C ASN A 73 -8.29 10.71 12.07
N GLY A 74 -9.01 10.22 13.07
CA GLY A 74 -8.46 9.51 14.23
C GLY A 74 -8.55 7.99 14.16
N TYR A 75 -8.91 7.41 13.00
CA TYR A 75 -8.95 5.95 12.86
C TYR A 75 -7.54 5.39 12.77
N VAL A 76 -7.31 4.21 13.34
CA VAL A 76 -6.03 3.49 13.30
C VAL A 76 -6.34 2.05 12.90
N ALA A 77 -5.72 1.59 11.81
CA ALA A 77 -5.83 0.21 11.34
C ALA A 77 -4.78 -0.68 12.03
N ASP A 78 -4.93 -2.01 11.96
CA ASP A 78 -3.84 -2.93 12.31
C ASP A 78 -2.88 -3.07 11.11
N CYS A 79 -1.66 -2.56 11.27
CA CYS A 79 -0.61 -2.60 10.26
C CYS A 79 0.64 -3.40 10.68
N GLU A 80 0.70 -3.91 11.92
CA GLU A 80 1.93 -4.48 12.49
C GLU A 80 2.43 -5.69 11.71
N LYS A 81 1.51 -6.56 11.25
CA LYS A 81 1.86 -7.72 10.41
C LYS A 81 2.63 -7.28 9.16
N TYR A 82 2.23 -6.21 8.51
CA TYR A 82 2.89 -5.72 7.30
C TYR A 82 4.20 -5.01 7.61
N LEU A 83 4.25 -4.21 8.69
CA LEU A 83 5.49 -3.61 9.16
C LEU A 83 6.55 -4.67 9.47
N SER A 84 6.17 -5.78 10.11
CA SER A 84 7.07 -6.91 10.39
C SER A 84 7.71 -7.54 9.14
N VAL A 85 7.08 -7.38 7.97
CA VAL A 85 7.62 -7.79 6.67
C VAL A 85 8.50 -6.68 6.10
N ILE A 86 7.99 -5.45 6.05
CA ILE A 86 8.65 -4.31 5.43
C ILE A 86 9.96 -3.95 6.14
N ASP A 87 10.01 -4.04 7.48
CA ASP A 87 11.15 -3.63 8.31
C ASP A 87 12.36 -4.56 8.23
N LYS A 88 12.21 -5.70 7.57
CA LYS A 88 13.35 -6.57 7.23
C LYS A 88 14.24 -5.97 6.14
N TYR A 89 13.77 -4.93 5.45
CA TYR A 89 14.43 -4.34 4.30
C TYR A 89 15.00 -2.96 4.62
N ASP A 90 16.11 -2.60 3.95
CA ASP A 90 16.71 -1.27 4.10
C ASP A 90 15.83 -0.19 3.46
N GLY A 91 15.98 1.06 3.93
CA GLY A 91 15.15 2.17 3.48
C GLY A 91 15.23 2.48 1.99
N LYS A 92 16.36 2.16 1.34
CA LYS A 92 16.52 2.30 -0.11
C LYS A 92 15.66 1.27 -0.84
N THR A 93 15.63 0.03 -0.37
CA THR A 93 14.80 -1.05 -0.92
C THR A 93 13.32 -0.70 -0.82
N ILE A 94 12.87 -0.19 0.35
CA ILE A 94 11.47 0.23 0.58
C ILE A 94 11.09 1.38 -0.36
N LEU A 95 11.96 2.39 -0.50
CA LEU A 95 11.73 3.51 -1.41
C LEU A 95 11.68 3.05 -2.87
N ASN A 96 12.60 2.20 -3.31
CA ASN A 96 12.62 1.67 -4.67
C ASN A 96 11.35 0.86 -4.99
N ALA A 97 10.93 -0.01 -4.07
CA ALA A 97 9.74 -0.84 -4.23
C ALA A 97 8.46 0.01 -4.32
N SER A 98 8.31 0.99 -3.43
CA SER A 98 7.15 1.89 -3.41
C SER A 98 7.06 2.76 -4.67
N LEU A 99 8.17 3.39 -5.10
CA LEU A 99 8.21 4.19 -6.33
C LEU A 99 7.98 3.34 -7.58
N TYR A 100 8.52 2.12 -7.62
CA TYR A 100 8.27 1.19 -8.72
C TYR A 100 6.77 0.90 -8.86
N MET A 101 6.11 0.51 -7.77
CA MET A 101 4.68 0.23 -7.77
C MET A 101 3.84 1.47 -8.09
N PHE A 102 4.22 2.64 -7.57
CA PHE A 102 3.56 3.90 -7.89
C PHE A 102 3.64 4.21 -9.39
N ASN A 103 4.82 4.12 -9.99
CA ASN A 103 5.02 4.37 -11.43
C ASN A 103 4.30 3.35 -12.30
N LEU A 104 4.33 2.08 -11.90
CA LEU A 104 3.61 1.01 -12.59
C LEU A 104 2.11 1.31 -12.62
N ILE A 105 1.50 1.63 -11.48
CA ILE A 105 0.05 1.84 -11.37
C ILE A 105 -0.39 3.18 -11.98
N ARG A 106 0.31 4.28 -11.66
CA ARG A 106 -0.13 5.63 -12.04
C ARG A 106 0.34 6.06 -13.43
N ARG A 107 1.42 5.47 -13.94
CA ARG A 107 2.05 5.88 -15.21
C ARG A 107 2.13 4.74 -16.23
N GLY A 108 1.88 3.49 -15.84
CA GLY A 108 2.08 2.32 -16.71
C GLY A 108 3.55 2.08 -17.05
N ILE A 109 4.47 2.69 -16.30
CA ILE A 109 5.91 2.63 -16.60
C ILE A 109 6.54 1.52 -15.77
N THR A 110 7.17 0.57 -16.44
CA THR A 110 8.03 -0.43 -15.82
C THR A 110 9.47 0.04 -15.79
N GLY A 111 10.16 -0.24 -14.69
CA GLY A 111 11.58 0.03 -14.52
C GLY A 111 12.34 -1.24 -14.14
N LYS A 112 13.66 -1.12 -13.98
CA LYS A 112 14.44 -2.20 -13.35
C LYS A 112 14.20 -2.17 -11.84
N LEU A 113 13.80 -3.30 -11.28
CA LEU A 113 13.68 -3.49 -9.85
C LEU A 113 14.79 -4.44 -9.38
N ASP A 114 15.44 -4.11 -8.27
CA ASP A 114 16.44 -4.99 -7.68
C ASP A 114 15.81 -6.21 -7.00
N GLU A 115 16.61 -7.26 -6.78
CA GLU A 115 16.13 -8.54 -6.23
C GLU A 115 15.51 -8.38 -4.84
N LYS A 116 16.03 -7.48 -4.00
CA LYS A 116 15.49 -7.24 -2.66
C LYS A 116 14.12 -6.58 -2.74
N ALA A 117 13.95 -5.60 -3.60
CA ALA A 117 12.68 -4.91 -3.81
C ALA A 117 11.64 -5.84 -4.44
N LEU A 118 12.05 -6.70 -5.40
CA LEU A 118 11.19 -7.77 -5.92
C LEU A 118 10.71 -8.71 -4.82
N LYS A 119 11.62 -9.14 -3.94
CA LYS A 119 11.29 -10.01 -2.81
C LYS A 119 10.33 -9.34 -1.83
N LEU A 120 10.57 -8.08 -1.46
CA LEU A 120 9.65 -7.30 -0.62
C LEU A 120 8.23 -7.26 -1.20
N LEU A 121 8.10 -6.90 -2.48
CA LEU A 121 6.80 -6.85 -3.15
C LEU A 121 6.12 -8.22 -3.23
N SER A 122 6.90 -9.30 -3.42
CA SER A 122 6.39 -10.67 -3.38
C SER A 122 5.88 -11.08 -2.00
N GLU A 123 6.60 -10.74 -0.93
CA GLU A 123 6.17 -11.04 0.46
C GLU A 123 4.91 -10.25 0.85
N LEU A 124 4.66 -9.11 0.19
CA LEU A 124 3.43 -8.34 0.30
C LEU A 124 2.33 -8.78 -0.69
N ASN A 125 2.53 -9.86 -1.45
CA ASN A 125 1.61 -10.40 -2.45
C ASN A 125 1.23 -9.41 -3.59
N LEU A 126 2.08 -8.43 -3.89
CA LEU A 126 1.77 -7.36 -4.86
C LEU A 126 1.96 -7.75 -6.34
N PHE A 127 2.42 -8.98 -6.62
CA PHE A 127 2.62 -9.49 -7.99
C PHE A 127 1.58 -10.53 -8.44
N GLN A 128 0.64 -10.94 -7.59
CA GLN A 128 -0.32 -12.01 -7.93
C GLN A 128 -1.47 -11.57 -8.86
N GLY A 129 -1.45 -10.33 -9.39
CA GLY A 129 -2.54 -9.76 -10.20
C GLY A 129 -2.16 -9.26 -11.61
N TYR A 130 -0.94 -9.52 -12.08
CA TYR A 130 -0.43 -9.02 -13.38
C TYR A 130 -0.01 -10.13 -14.36
N SER A 131 -0.38 -11.38 -14.08
CA SER A 131 -0.15 -12.56 -14.95
C SER A 131 -1.34 -12.87 -15.85
#